data_AF-A0A8J5IZE8-F1
#
_entry.id   AF-A0A8J5IZE8-F1
#
_cell.length_a   1.000
_cell.length_b   1.000
_cell.length_c   1.000
_cell.angle_alpha   90.00
_cell.angle_beta   90.00
_cell.angle_gamma   90.00
#
_symmetry.space_group_name_H-M   'P 1'
#
loop_
_entity.id
_entity.type
_entity.pdbx_description
1 polymer ?
#
loop_
_entity_poly.entity_id
_entity_poly.type
_entity_poly.pdbx_seq_one_letter_code
_entity_poly.pdbx_strand_id
1 'polypeptide(L)'
;MATSVYGVKLRDLAEIPHYTSTGREDVTQYRRVDLENYLVAKYGSKLGWLREIACRDMVERKIQEMEQQEREEREAYMESLAPGFAIYAQLIDLEETNKSLLEQCSKRFAALTSALKSRGLQLRPTFKPCEQFIVAGDGNISDVVDTTEEMRFLDICTDYLRRCQWKVQSGHHGNKAICEEAKMELCIAYLENHRGLRLPRKWEDCRSRFEEVRRTGGIPQCEGRYIYSE
;
A
#
# COMPACT_ATOMS: atom_id res chain seq x y z
N MET A 1 -17.53 20.38 -5.18
CA MET A 1 -18.50 21.49 -5.22
C MET A 1 -18.91 21.71 -6.67
N ALA A 2 -20.21 21.87 -6.96
CA ALA A 2 -20.67 22.15 -8.33
C ALA A 2 -20.04 23.46 -8.82
N THR A 3 -19.35 23.44 -9.96
CA THR A 3 -18.66 24.62 -10.52
C THR A 3 -19.57 25.46 -11.43
N SER A 4 -20.82 25.03 -11.61
CA SER A 4 -21.83 25.64 -12.45
C SER A 4 -23.21 25.65 -11.77
N VAL A 5 -24.01 26.67 -12.10
CA VAL A 5 -25.43 26.79 -11.69
C VAL A 5 -26.22 27.28 -12.92
N TYR A 6 -27.38 26.69 -13.20
CA TYR A 6 -28.20 27.00 -14.39
C TYR A 6 -27.46 26.88 -15.74
N GLY A 7 -26.45 26.01 -15.83
CA GLY A 7 -25.61 25.86 -17.03
C GLY A 7 -24.55 26.96 -17.21
N VAL A 8 -24.39 27.85 -16.24
CA VAL A 8 -23.42 28.95 -16.25
C VAL A 8 -22.32 28.68 -15.21
N LYS A 9 -21.07 28.98 -15.53
CA LYS A 9 -19.95 28.85 -14.57
C LYS A 9 -20.17 29.83 -13.42
N LEU A 10 -19.92 29.42 -12.19
CA LEU A 10 -20.10 30.26 -11.00
C LEU A 10 -19.40 31.63 -11.10
N ARG A 11 -18.21 31.69 -11.70
CA ARG A 11 -17.46 32.93 -11.93
C ARG A 11 -18.18 33.92 -12.85
N ASP A 12 -18.94 33.40 -13.83
CA ASP A 12 -19.66 34.21 -14.81
C ASP A 12 -21.00 34.70 -14.21
N LEU A 13 -21.51 34.05 -13.16
CA LEU A 13 -22.73 34.44 -12.45
C LEU A 13 -22.49 35.60 -11.46
N ALA A 14 -21.23 35.84 -11.08
CA ALA A 14 -20.85 36.94 -10.18
C ALA A 14 -21.19 38.34 -10.74
N GLU A 15 -21.40 38.44 -12.06
CA GLU A 15 -21.75 39.67 -12.76
C GLU A 15 -23.26 39.98 -12.71
N ILE A 16 -24.09 39.04 -12.24
CA ILE A 16 -25.56 39.17 -12.23
C ILE A 16 -26.03 39.65 -10.84
N PRO A 17 -26.93 40.65 -10.75
CA PRO A 17 -27.57 41.02 -9.50
C PRO A 17 -28.28 39.81 -8.88
N HIS A 18 -27.89 39.45 -7.65
CA HIS A 18 -28.49 38.38 -6.89
C HIS A 18 -29.21 38.94 -5.66
N TYR A 19 -30.18 38.19 -5.13
CA TYR A 19 -30.75 38.48 -3.82
C TYR A 19 -30.40 37.35 -2.86
N THR A 20 -29.85 37.72 -1.72
CA THR A 20 -29.63 36.80 -0.61
C THR A 20 -30.95 36.62 0.13
N SER A 21 -31.48 35.41 0.16
CA SER A 21 -32.58 35.07 1.07
C SER A 21 -32.05 35.18 2.50
N THR A 22 -32.55 36.16 3.26
CA THR A 22 -32.26 36.29 4.69
C THR A 22 -32.79 35.05 5.41
N GLY A 23 -31.90 34.12 5.78
CA GLY A 23 -32.22 33.02 6.69
C GLY A 23 -31.57 31.67 6.41
N ARG A 24 -30.89 31.47 5.27
CA ARG A 24 -30.01 30.31 5.07
C ARG A 24 -28.76 30.76 4.32
N GLU A 25 -27.65 30.75 5.04
CA GLU A 25 -26.32 30.80 4.43
C GLU A 25 -26.24 29.68 3.37
N ASP A 26 -25.69 30.01 2.20
CA ASP A 26 -25.30 29.10 1.09
C ASP A 26 -26.21 28.91 -0.14
N VAL A 27 -27.32 29.64 -0.34
CA VAL A 27 -28.05 29.57 -1.65
C VAL A 27 -28.30 30.96 -2.25
N THR A 28 -27.38 31.38 -3.13
CA THR A 28 -27.55 32.58 -3.98
C THR A 28 -28.69 32.34 -4.98
N GLN A 29 -29.78 33.09 -4.85
CA GLN A 29 -30.91 33.02 -5.77
C GLN A 29 -30.88 34.20 -6.74
N TYR A 30 -31.01 33.92 -8.03
CA TYR A 30 -31.09 34.92 -9.08
C TYR A 30 -32.55 35.15 -9.46
N ARG A 31 -32.94 36.41 -9.67
CA ARG A 31 -34.27 36.71 -10.22
C ARG A 31 -34.32 36.14 -11.63
N ARG A 32 -35.36 35.35 -11.91
CA ARG A 32 -35.56 34.67 -13.20
C ARG A 32 -35.40 35.62 -14.39
N VAL A 33 -35.99 36.81 -14.29
CA VAL A 33 -35.96 37.83 -15.36
C VAL A 33 -34.54 38.34 -15.62
N ASP A 34 -33.78 38.61 -14.56
CA ASP A 34 -32.42 39.13 -14.67
C ASP A 34 -31.45 38.07 -15.21
N LEU A 35 -31.61 36.81 -14.76
CA LEU A 35 -30.87 35.67 -15.29
C LEU A 35 -31.19 35.43 -16.78
N GLU A 36 -32.47 35.45 -17.15
CA GLU A 36 -32.91 35.23 -18.52
C GLU A 36 -32.42 36.35 -19.46
N ASN A 37 -32.49 37.61 -19.02
CA ASN A 37 -31.95 38.75 -19.78
C ASN A 37 -30.44 38.65 -19.96
N TYR A 38 -29.69 38.29 -18.92
CA TYR A 38 -28.25 38.06 -19.03
C TYR A 38 -27.92 36.93 -20.01
N LEU A 39 -28.64 35.80 -19.92
CA LEU A 39 -28.43 34.65 -20.79
C LEU A 39 -28.74 34.98 -22.26
N VAL A 40 -29.80 35.73 -22.52
CA VAL A 40 -30.13 36.21 -23.87
C VAL A 40 -29.09 37.20 -24.37
N ALA A 41 -28.61 38.13 -23.53
CA ALA A 41 -27.57 39.08 -23.92
C ALA A 41 -26.24 38.37 -24.24
N LYS A 42 -25.85 37.37 -23.44
CA LYS A 42 -24.59 36.64 -23.58
C LYS A 42 -24.60 35.65 -24.74
N TYR A 43 -25.71 34.92 -24.92
CA TYR A 43 -25.84 33.85 -25.92
C TYR A 43 -26.69 34.25 -27.14
N GLY A 44 -27.07 35.54 -27.23
CA GLY A 44 -27.82 36.16 -28.32
C GLY A 44 -29.33 35.83 -28.36
N SER A 45 -29.75 34.69 -27.82
CA SER A 45 -31.15 34.28 -27.75
C SER A 45 -31.36 33.15 -26.74
N LYS A 46 -32.63 32.89 -26.37
CA LYS A 46 -32.99 31.73 -25.53
C LYS A 46 -32.58 30.40 -26.19
N LEU A 47 -32.75 30.29 -27.51
CA LEU A 47 -32.29 29.13 -28.28
C LEU A 47 -30.76 29.02 -28.31
N GLY A 48 -30.06 30.15 -28.37
CA GLY A 48 -28.59 30.20 -28.30
C GLY A 48 -28.08 29.66 -26.95
N TRP A 49 -28.72 30.04 -25.85
CA TRP A 49 -28.41 29.50 -24.52
C TRP A 49 -28.70 27.99 -24.41
N LEU A 50 -29.86 27.53 -24.91
CA LEU A 50 -30.16 26.09 -24.93
C LEU A 50 -29.14 25.28 -25.73
N ARG A 51 -28.66 25.83 -26.86
CA ARG A 51 -27.57 25.22 -27.64
C ARG A 51 -26.27 25.15 -26.84
N GLU A 52 -25.91 26.20 -26.10
CA GLU A 52 -24.72 26.20 -25.25
C GLU A 52 -24.81 25.14 -24.14
N ILE A 53 -25.95 25.01 -23.46
CA ILE A 53 -26.15 23.95 -22.46
C ILE A 53 -25.96 22.58 -23.10
N ALA A 54 -26.64 22.32 -24.23
CA ALA A 54 -26.52 21.04 -24.93
C ALA A 54 -25.08 20.73 -25.37
N CYS A 55 -24.34 21.74 -25.84
CA CYS A 55 -22.93 21.60 -26.18
C CYS A 55 -22.07 21.24 -24.96
N ARG A 56 -22.30 21.87 -23.80
CA ARG A 56 -21.59 21.54 -22.56
C ARG A 56 -21.90 20.15 -22.05
N ASP A 57 -23.17 19.78 -21.99
CA ASP A 57 -23.60 18.43 -21.59
C ASP A 57 -23.00 17.36 -22.50
N MET A 58 -22.82 17.65 -23.78
CA MET A 58 -22.13 16.77 -24.72
C MET A 58 -20.63 16.67 -24.41
N VAL A 59 -19.96 17.79 -24.13
CA VAL A 59 -18.52 17.80 -23.79
C VAL A 59 -18.27 17.09 -22.46
N GLU A 60 -19.07 17.36 -21.43
CA GLU A 60 -18.98 16.71 -20.12
C GLU A 60 -19.18 15.20 -20.24
N ARG A 61 -20.18 14.75 -21.02
CA ARG A 61 -20.35 13.32 -21.30
C ARG A 61 -19.16 12.71 -22.01
N LYS A 62 -18.59 13.38 -23.03
CA LYS A 62 -17.38 12.88 -23.70
C LYS A 62 -16.19 12.76 -22.76
N ILE A 63 -16.00 13.72 -21.84
CA ILE A 63 -14.94 13.65 -20.83
C ILE A 63 -15.18 12.45 -19.90
N GLN A 64 -16.41 12.29 -19.39
CA GLN A 64 -16.77 11.17 -18.54
C GLN A 64 -16.59 9.82 -19.24
N GLU A 65 -16.98 9.71 -20.51
CA GLU A 65 -16.78 8.52 -21.34
C GLU A 65 -15.30 8.21 -21.52
N MET A 66 -14.47 9.22 -21.81
CA MET A 66 -13.01 9.05 -21.91
C MET A 66 -12.37 8.63 -20.59
N GLU A 67 -12.72 9.27 -19.47
CA GLU A 67 -12.22 8.91 -18.14
C GLU A 67 -12.65 7.50 -17.74
N GLN A 68 -13.88 7.11 -18.10
CA GLN A 68 -14.38 5.77 -17.85
C GLN A 68 -13.63 4.73 -18.69
N GLN A 69 -13.41 5.01 -19.98
CA GLN A 69 -12.63 4.14 -20.84
C GLN A 69 -11.19 3.99 -20.33
N GLU A 70 -10.54 5.07 -19.90
CA GLU A 70 -9.18 5.01 -19.35
C GLU A 70 -9.12 4.17 -18.06
N ARG A 71 -10.13 4.28 -17.19
CA ARG A 71 -10.26 3.43 -16.00
C ARG A 71 -10.41 1.95 -16.37
N GLU A 72 -11.31 1.64 -17.29
CA GLU A 72 -11.54 0.26 -17.75
C GLU A 72 -10.29 -0.35 -18.41
N GLU A 73 -9.59 0.43 -19.24
CA GLU A 73 -8.32 0.01 -19.84
C GLU A 73 -7.23 -0.25 -18.79
N ARG A 74 -7.17 0.58 -17.74
CA ARG A 74 -6.24 0.39 -16.63
C ARG A 74 -6.58 -0.85 -15.81
N GLU A 75 -7.86 -1.06 -15.48
CA GLU A 75 -8.32 -2.23 -14.75
C GLU A 75 -8.02 -3.51 -15.55
N ALA A 76 -8.37 -3.54 -16.84
CA ALA A 76 -8.07 -4.66 -17.73
C ALA A 76 -6.56 -4.93 -17.82
N TYR A 77 -5.74 -3.88 -17.86
CA TYR A 77 -4.28 -4.03 -17.81
C TYR A 77 -3.82 -4.64 -16.50
N MET A 78 -4.31 -4.16 -15.35
CA MET A 78 -3.97 -4.72 -14.04
C MET A 78 -4.42 -6.18 -13.89
N GLU A 79 -5.57 -6.55 -14.46
CA GLU A 79 -6.07 -7.93 -14.50
C GLU A 79 -5.23 -8.84 -15.41
N SER A 80 -4.62 -8.29 -16.47
CA SER A 80 -3.73 -9.03 -17.36
C SER A 80 -2.37 -9.39 -16.72
N LEU A 81 -2.02 -8.77 -15.59
CA LEU A 81 -0.81 -9.05 -14.83
C LEU A 81 -0.92 -10.37 -14.02
N ALA A 82 0.06 -10.65 -13.17
CA ALA A 82 0.09 -11.88 -12.40
C ALA A 82 -1.19 -12.07 -11.57
N PRO A 83 -1.76 -13.29 -11.50
CA PRO A 83 -3.01 -13.51 -10.77
C PRO A 83 -2.94 -13.04 -9.32
N GLY A 84 -3.87 -12.17 -8.93
CA GLY A 84 -3.94 -11.58 -7.59
C GLY A 84 -3.04 -10.36 -7.36
N PHE A 85 -2.22 -9.95 -8.34
CA PHE A 85 -1.38 -8.75 -8.22
C PHE A 85 -2.22 -7.48 -8.12
N ALA A 86 -3.32 -7.35 -8.88
CA ALA A 86 -4.21 -6.19 -8.80
C ALA A 86 -4.76 -5.96 -7.38
N ILE A 87 -5.22 -7.04 -6.73
CA ILE A 87 -5.71 -7.01 -5.34
C ILE A 87 -4.57 -6.63 -4.39
N TYR A 88 -3.38 -7.22 -4.58
CA TYR A 88 -2.22 -6.88 -3.77
C TYR A 88 -1.83 -5.40 -3.89
N ALA A 89 -1.78 -4.86 -5.11
CA ALA A 89 -1.47 -3.47 -5.39
C ALA A 89 -2.46 -2.51 -4.70
N GLN A 90 -3.76 -2.85 -4.69
CA GLN A 90 -4.77 -2.10 -3.93
C GLN A 90 -4.51 -2.15 -2.41
N LEU A 91 -4.12 -3.31 -1.87
CA LEU A 91 -3.89 -3.48 -0.42
C LEU A 91 -2.66 -2.72 0.10
N ILE A 92 -1.72 -2.37 -0.77
CA ILE A 92 -0.53 -1.58 -0.43
C ILE A 92 -0.61 -0.14 -0.93
N ASP A 93 -1.77 0.30 -1.43
CA ASP A 93 -1.99 1.63 -2.02
C ASP A 93 -0.94 1.99 -3.09
N LEU A 94 -0.64 1.06 -4.01
CA LEU A 94 0.34 1.27 -5.07
C LEU A 94 -0.21 2.23 -6.14
N GLU A 95 0.28 3.47 -6.14
CA GLU A 95 -0.12 4.50 -7.09
C GLU A 95 0.62 4.47 -8.44
N GLU A 96 1.47 3.46 -8.69
CA GLU A 96 2.27 3.38 -9.92
C GLU A 96 1.40 3.29 -11.18
N THR A 97 1.73 4.12 -12.18
CA THR A 97 1.02 4.22 -13.47
C THR A 97 1.87 3.75 -14.64
N ASN A 98 3.19 3.61 -14.45
CA ASN A 98 4.08 3.15 -15.50
C ASN A 98 3.93 1.64 -15.73
N LYS A 99 3.41 1.27 -16.91
CA LYS A 99 3.21 -0.11 -17.35
C LYS A 99 4.46 -0.99 -17.19
N SER A 100 5.64 -0.49 -17.56
CA SER A 100 6.88 -1.27 -17.46
C SER A 100 7.27 -1.59 -16.01
N LEU A 101 7.05 -0.65 -15.08
CA LEU A 101 7.32 -0.87 -13.66
C LEU A 101 6.27 -1.81 -13.05
N LEU A 102 5.00 -1.66 -13.41
CA LEU A 102 3.93 -2.57 -13.00
C LEU A 102 4.19 -4.01 -13.46
N GLU A 103 4.70 -4.21 -14.67
CA GLU A 103 5.13 -5.53 -15.15
C GLU A 103 6.28 -6.12 -14.32
N GLN A 104 7.27 -5.31 -13.95
CA GLN A 104 8.35 -5.76 -13.08
C GLN A 104 7.86 -6.10 -11.68
N CYS A 105 6.97 -5.27 -11.10
CA CYS A 105 6.32 -5.53 -9.82
C CYS A 105 5.51 -6.82 -9.87
N SER A 106 4.71 -7.01 -10.91
CA SER A 106 3.91 -8.21 -11.17
C SER A 106 4.77 -9.48 -11.26
N LYS A 107 5.90 -9.42 -11.99
CA LYS A 107 6.86 -10.55 -12.06
C LYS A 107 7.46 -10.87 -10.69
N ARG A 108 7.89 -9.86 -9.94
CA ARG A 108 8.44 -10.02 -8.58
C ARG A 108 7.39 -10.58 -7.61
N PHE A 109 6.16 -10.09 -7.68
CA PHE A 109 5.02 -10.59 -6.93
C PHE A 109 4.75 -12.07 -7.22
N ALA A 110 4.72 -12.47 -8.48
CA ALA A 110 4.51 -13.87 -8.86
C ALA A 110 5.64 -14.77 -8.34
N ALA A 111 6.89 -14.34 -8.51
CA ALA A 111 8.05 -15.07 -8.04
C ALA A 111 8.03 -15.25 -6.51
N LEU A 112 7.86 -14.15 -5.76
CA LEU A 112 7.81 -14.17 -4.30
C LEU A 112 6.63 -15.01 -3.78
N THR A 113 5.45 -14.87 -4.38
CA THR A 113 4.27 -15.65 -4.01
C THR A 113 4.51 -17.14 -4.21
N SER A 114 5.15 -17.53 -5.31
CA SER A 114 5.49 -18.93 -5.59
C SER A 114 6.53 -19.47 -4.59
N ALA A 115 7.57 -18.69 -4.30
CA ALA A 115 8.61 -19.06 -3.35
C ALA A 115 8.06 -19.22 -1.92
N LEU A 116 7.19 -18.30 -1.47
CA LEU A 116 6.50 -18.42 -0.18
C LEU A 116 5.59 -19.65 -0.14
N LYS A 117 4.78 -19.89 -1.18
CA LYS A 117 3.91 -21.08 -1.26
C LYS A 117 4.70 -22.38 -1.20
N SER A 118 5.88 -22.44 -1.83
CA SER A 118 6.76 -23.62 -1.77
C SER A 118 7.22 -23.95 -0.34
N ARG A 119 7.26 -22.94 0.55
CA ARG A 119 7.57 -23.08 1.98
C ARG A 119 6.32 -23.18 2.86
N GLY A 120 5.11 -23.25 2.29
CA GLY A 120 3.86 -23.26 3.04
C GLY A 120 3.53 -21.92 3.71
N LEU A 121 4.09 -20.82 3.20
CA LEU A 121 3.85 -19.46 3.67
C LEU A 121 2.89 -18.72 2.73
N GLN A 122 2.24 -17.70 3.27
CA GLN A 122 1.36 -16.80 2.51
C GLN A 122 1.98 -15.40 2.47
N LEU A 123 1.82 -14.72 1.34
CA LEU A 123 2.23 -13.34 1.18
C LEU A 123 1.37 -12.44 2.07
N ARG A 124 2.01 -11.68 2.96
CA ARG A 124 1.36 -10.68 3.82
C ARG A 124 1.57 -9.28 3.21
N PRO A 125 0.50 -8.58 2.77
CA PRO A 125 0.62 -7.25 2.16
C PRO A 125 1.30 -6.21 3.06
N THR A 126 1.00 -6.25 4.35
CA THR A 126 1.54 -5.31 5.35
C THR A 126 2.96 -5.63 5.81
N PHE A 127 3.54 -6.74 5.34
CA PHE A 127 4.90 -7.12 5.74
C PHE A 127 5.93 -6.39 4.87
N LYS A 128 6.58 -5.39 5.45
CA LYS A 128 7.48 -4.46 4.74
C LYS A 128 8.56 -5.13 3.88
N PRO A 129 9.23 -6.22 4.30
CA PRO A 129 10.20 -6.89 3.43
C PRO A 129 9.60 -7.42 2.12
N CYS A 130 8.37 -7.93 2.15
CA CYS A 130 7.68 -8.37 0.93
C CYS A 130 7.29 -7.19 0.03
N GLU A 131 6.77 -6.12 0.62
CA GLU A 131 6.41 -4.88 -0.09
C GLU A 131 7.64 -4.26 -0.78
N GLN A 132 8.74 -4.10 -0.05
CA GLN A 132 9.99 -3.53 -0.57
C GLN A 132 10.58 -4.37 -1.71
N PHE A 133 10.57 -5.70 -1.58
CA PHE A 133 10.99 -6.58 -2.67
C PHE A 133 10.11 -6.42 -3.92
N ILE A 134 8.79 -6.40 -3.75
CA ILE A 134 7.86 -6.34 -4.89
C ILE A 134 7.88 -4.97 -5.57
N VAL A 135 7.95 -3.88 -4.81
CA VAL A 135 7.88 -2.51 -5.33
C VAL A 135 9.26 -2.01 -5.76
N ALA A 136 10.23 -1.98 -4.84
CA ALA A 136 11.56 -1.41 -5.06
C ALA A 136 12.58 -2.42 -5.62
N GLY A 137 12.39 -3.72 -5.34
CA GLY A 137 13.31 -4.77 -5.81
C GLY A 137 14.44 -5.00 -4.82
N ASP A 138 14.23 -4.59 -3.58
CA ASP A 138 15.22 -4.63 -2.53
C ASP A 138 15.40 -6.06 -2.01
N GLY A 139 16.66 -6.52 -2.02
CA GLY A 139 17.06 -7.80 -1.47
C GLY A 139 16.81 -9.00 -2.37
N ASN A 140 17.19 -10.19 -1.90
CA ASN A 140 16.98 -11.44 -2.63
C ASN A 140 15.69 -12.13 -2.18
N ILE A 141 15.08 -12.87 -3.11
CA ILE A 141 13.86 -13.63 -2.83
C ILE A 141 14.05 -14.65 -1.69
N SER A 142 15.23 -15.28 -1.58
CA SER A 142 15.51 -16.24 -0.50
C SER A 142 15.48 -15.55 0.86
N ASP A 143 16.18 -14.42 0.98
CA ASP A 143 16.31 -13.67 2.23
C ASP A 143 14.93 -13.18 2.71
N VAL A 144 14.08 -12.71 1.79
CA VAL A 144 12.71 -12.29 2.09
C VAL A 144 11.86 -13.47 2.58
N VAL A 145 11.98 -14.63 1.93
CA VAL A 145 11.26 -15.86 2.31
C VAL A 145 11.70 -16.35 3.69
N ASP A 146 13.01 -16.41 3.93
CA ASP A 146 13.58 -16.87 5.20
C ASP A 146 13.24 -15.88 6.33
N THR A 147 13.25 -14.58 6.06
CA THR A 147 12.77 -13.54 7.00
C THR A 147 11.27 -13.67 7.29
N THR A 148 10.47 -14.00 6.28
CA THR A 148 9.02 -14.23 6.45
C THR A 148 8.75 -15.49 7.28
N GLU A 149 9.50 -16.56 7.03
CA GLU A 149 9.42 -17.81 7.80
C GLU A 149 9.79 -17.58 9.27
N GLU A 150 10.90 -16.89 9.50
CA GLU A 150 11.37 -16.52 10.84
C GLU A 150 10.33 -15.66 11.57
N MET A 151 9.86 -14.57 10.97
CA MET A 151 8.90 -13.68 11.61
C MET A 151 7.59 -14.40 11.93
N ARG A 152 7.12 -15.29 11.04
CA ARG A 152 5.93 -16.11 11.31
C ARG A 152 6.15 -17.05 12.50
N PHE A 153 7.33 -17.66 12.62
CA PHE A 153 7.66 -18.52 13.75
C PHE A 153 7.76 -17.72 15.05
N LEU A 154 8.42 -16.56 15.01
CA LEU A 154 8.50 -15.65 16.16
C LEU A 154 7.11 -15.23 16.65
N ASP A 155 6.21 -14.86 15.74
CA ASP A 155 4.85 -14.43 16.04
C ASP A 155 4.00 -15.53 16.71
N ILE A 156 4.14 -16.79 16.25
CA ILE A 156 3.22 -17.88 16.62
C ILE A 156 3.79 -18.74 17.75
N CYS A 157 5.10 -18.98 17.74
CA CYS A 157 5.72 -20.02 18.55
C CYS A 157 6.58 -19.48 19.70
N THR A 158 6.74 -18.16 19.82
CA THR A 158 7.64 -17.54 20.80
C THR A 158 7.00 -16.35 21.54
N ASP A 159 7.68 -15.85 22.56
CA ASP A 159 7.34 -14.62 23.29
C ASP A 159 8.07 -13.37 22.74
N TYR A 160 8.52 -13.42 21.48
CA TYR A 160 9.33 -12.39 20.82
C TYR A 160 8.82 -10.96 21.03
N LEU A 161 7.55 -10.69 20.72
CA LEU A 161 6.97 -9.35 20.85
C LEU A 161 7.04 -8.84 22.31
N ARG A 162 6.81 -9.72 23.28
CA ARG A 162 6.90 -9.37 24.70
C ARG A 162 8.34 -9.07 25.12
N ARG A 163 9.31 -9.85 24.62
CA ARG A 163 10.74 -9.59 24.88
C ARG A 163 11.21 -8.27 24.30
N CYS A 164 10.80 -7.96 23.06
CA CYS A 164 11.11 -6.68 22.43
C CYS A 164 10.53 -5.51 23.24
N GLN A 165 9.26 -5.59 23.64
CA GLN A 165 8.60 -4.56 24.46
C GLN A 165 9.32 -4.37 25.80
N TRP A 166 9.67 -5.46 26.48
CA TRP A 166 10.35 -5.40 27.78
C TRP A 166 11.75 -4.77 27.68
N LYS A 167 12.54 -5.13 26.66
CA LYS A 167 13.88 -4.54 26.45
C LYS A 167 13.82 -3.06 26.06
N VAL A 168 12.81 -2.64 25.28
CA VAL A 168 12.56 -1.22 24.97
C VAL A 168 12.22 -0.44 26.24
N GLN A 169 11.36 -0.98 27.11
CA GLN A 169 11.01 -0.37 28.40
C GLN A 169 12.19 -0.31 29.37
N SER A 170 13.14 -1.24 29.24
CA SER A 170 14.34 -1.33 30.10
C SER A 170 15.48 -0.41 29.65
N GLY A 171 15.24 0.51 28.70
CA GLY A 171 16.17 1.59 28.37
C GLY A 171 17.34 1.22 27.44
N HIS A 172 17.30 0.07 26.75
CA HIS A 172 18.28 -0.21 25.71
C HIS A 172 18.10 0.75 24.53
N HIS A 173 19.20 1.26 23.95
CA HIS A 173 19.13 2.25 22.86
C HIS A 173 18.93 1.55 21.50
N GLY A 174 17.89 1.96 20.76
CA GLY A 174 17.63 1.60 19.36
C GLY A 174 16.70 0.39 19.18
N ASN A 175 15.45 0.65 18.80
CA ASN A 175 14.40 -0.38 18.61
C ASN A 175 14.84 -1.55 17.71
N LYS A 176 15.63 -1.30 16.66
CA LYS A 176 16.06 -2.33 15.71
C LYS A 176 17.10 -3.28 16.32
N ALA A 177 18.11 -2.75 17.02
CA ALA A 177 19.16 -3.57 17.63
C ALA A 177 18.61 -4.45 18.76
N ILE A 178 17.65 -3.93 19.52
CA ILE A 178 16.95 -4.66 20.59
C ILE A 178 16.18 -5.85 20.04
N CYS A 179 15.42 -5.62 18.95
CA CYS A 179 14.65 -6.68 18.31
C CYS A 179 15.58 -7.76 17.74
N GLU A 180 16.69 -7.39 17.11
CA GLU A 180 17.66 -8.36 16.59
C GLU A 180 18.33 -9.18 17.71
N GLU A 181 18.69 -8.54 18.83
CA GLU A 181 19.21 -9.28 20.00
C GLU A 181 18.18 -10.28 20.55
N ALA A 182 16.91 -9.90 20.64
CA ALA A 182 15.85 -10.81 21.06
C ALA A 182 15.68 -12.00 20.10
N LYS A 183 15.86 -11.81 18.78
CA LYS A 183 15.88 -12.90 17.81
C LYS A 183 17.07 -13.84 18.04
N MET A 184 18.26 -13.30 18.27
CA MET A 184 19.47 -14.09 18.54
C MET A 184 19.30 -14.97 19.78
N GLU A 185 18.82 -14.39 20.89
CA GLU A 185 18.55 -15.11 22.13
C GLU A 185 17.52 -16.24 21.93
N LEU A 186 16.45 -15.96 21.18
CA LEU A 186 15.43 -16.97 20.85
C LEU A 186 15.99 -18.06 19.95
N CYS A 187 16.76 -17.71 18.92
CA CYS A 187 17.39 -18.69 18.04
C CYS A 187 18.26 -19.67 18.84
N ILE A 188 19.14 -19.17 19.72
CA ILE A 188 19.97 -20.03 20.58
C ILE A 188 19.11 -20.93 21.47
N ALA A 189 18.11 -20.37 22.15
CA ALA A 189 17.26 -21.13 23.06
C ALA A 189 16.49 -22.27 22.35
N TYR A 190 16.06 -22.03 21.11
CA TYR A 190 15.35 -23.04 20.30
C TYR A 190 16.30 -24.02 19.60
N LEU A 191 17.55 -23.64 19.32
CA LEU A 191 18.59 -24.57 18.89
C LEU A 191 18.97 -25.55 20.01
N GLU A 192 19.04 -25.07 21.25
CA GLU A 192 19.25 -25.90 22.44
C GLU A 192 18.09 -26.88 22.68
N ASN A 193 16.85 -26.37 22.60
CA ASN A 193 15.65 -27.18 22.76
C ASN A 193 14.49 -26.64 21.94
N HIS A 194 14.26 -27.23 20.78
CA HIS A 194 13.20 -26.84 19.85
C HIS A 194 11.80 -27.32 20.28
N ARG A 195 11.67 -28.04 21.40
CA ARG A 195 10.38 -28.48 21.98
C ARG A 195 9.47 -29.27 21.02
N GLY A 196 10.08 -30.02 20.10
CA GLY A 196 9.35 -30.77 19.06
C GLY A 196 8.77 -29.90 17.94
N LEU A 197 9.04 -28.59 17.94
CA LEU A 197 8.68 -27.70 16.84
C LEU A 197 9.71 -27.80 15.72
N ARG A 198 9.25 -27.52 14.49
CA ARG A 198 10.11 -27.33 13.33
C ARG A 198 10.63 -25.89 13.32
N LEU A 199 11.95 -25.72 13.30
CA LEU A 199 12.57 -24.40 13.29
C LEU A 199 12.54 -23.77 11.88
N PRO A 200 12.55 -22.43 11.78
CA PRO A 200 12.77 -21.73 10.50
C PRO A 200 14.08 -22.17 9.86
N ARG A 201 14.14 -22.20 8.52
CA ARG A 201 15.36 -22.62 7.82
C ARG A 201 16.57 -21.77 8.21
N LYS A 202 16.39 -20.45 8.31
CA LYS A 202 17.42 -19.52 8.79
C LYS A 202 18.06 -19.96 10.12
N TRP A 203 17.26 -20.51 11.03
CA TRP A 203 17.76 -20.97 12.33
C TRP A 203 18.44 -22.33 12.21
N GLU A 204 17.91 -23.23 11.39
CA GLU A 204 18.58 -24.49 11.08
C GLU A 204 19.96 -24.28 10.45
N ASP A 205 20.12 -23.26 9.59
CA ASP A 205 21.40 -22.91 8.99
C ASP A 205 22.43 -22.42 10.04
N CYS A 206 21.95 -21.91 11.19
CA CYS A 206 22.80 -21.53 12.32
C CYS A 206 23.28 -22.74 13.17
N ARG A 207 22.72 -23.93 12.97
CA ARG A 207 22.98 -25.12 13.81
C ARG A 207 24.46 -25.54 13.79
N SER A 208 25.12 -25.44 12.65
CA SER A 208 26.54 -25.78 12.51
C SER A 208 27.43 -24.92 13.40
N ARG A 209 27.21 -23.59 13.38
CA ARG A 209 27.91 -22.61 14.22
C ARG A 209 27.59 -22.81 15.70
N PHE A 210 26.32 -23.07 16.03
CA PHE A 210 25.91 -23.38 17.40
C PHE A 210 26.65 -24.61 17.96
N GLU A 211 26.72 -25.71 17.20
CA GLU A 211 27.45 -26.92 17.62
C GLU A 211 28.97 -26.73 17.66
N GLU A 212 29.52 -25.85 16.82
CA GLU A 212 30.94 -25.46 16.87
C GLU A 212 31.30 -24.74 18.18
N VAL A 213 30.49 -23.76 18.59
CA VAL A 213 30.67 -23.05 19.87
C VAL A 213 30.61 -24.05 21.03
N ARG A 214 29.65 -24.98 21.03
CA ARG A 214 29.56 -26.02 22.06
C ARG A 214 30.78 -26.93 22.08
N ARG A 215 31.26 -27.34 20.90
CA ARG A 215 32.42 -28.25 20.78
C ARG A 215 33.72 -27.60 21.25
N THR A 216 33.88 -26.31 21.03
CA THR A 216 35.06 -25.53 21.44
C THR A 216 35.03 -25.09 22.90
N GLY A 217 33.95 -25.40 23.63
CA GLY A 217 33.77 -25.04 25.04
C GLY A 217 33.26 -23.61 25.26
N GLY A 218 32.85 -22.93 24.20
CA GLY A 218 32.21 -21.62 24.28
C GLY A 218 30.79 -21.69 24.87
N ILE A 219 30.27 -20.54 25.30
CA ILE A 219 28.92 -20.39 25.83
C ILE A 219 28.04 -19.79 24.73
N PRO A 220 27.09 -20.54 24.14
CA PRO A 220 26.27 -20.06 23.02
C PRO A 220 25.58 -18.72 23.28
N GLN A 221 25.11 -18.47 24.50
CA GLN A 221 24.47 -17.22 24.90
C GLN A 221 25.41 -16.00 24.80
N CYS A 222 26.72 -16.20 24.96
CA CYS A 222 27.73 -15.15 24.83
C CYS A 222 28.16 -14.94 23.37
N GLU A 223 27.92 -15.92 22.50
CA GLU A 223 28.37 -15.93 21.10
C GLU A 223 27.23 -15.79 20.08
N GLY A 224 26.06 -15.28 20.51
CA GLY A 224 24.87 -15.18 19.67
C GLY A 224 25.07 -14.40 18.37
N ARG A 225 25.93 -13.38 18.36
CA ARG A 225 26.25 -12.63 17.13
C ARG A 225 26.99 -13.48 16.09
N TYR A 226 27.86 -14.39 16.53
CA TYR A 226 28.56 -15.31 15.64
C TYR A 226 27.62 -16.43 15.18
N ILE A 227 26.81 -16.99 16.09
CA ILE A 227 25.89 -18.09 15.75
C ILE A 227 24.84 -17.62 14.75
N TYR A 228 24.28 -16.43 14.96
CA TYR A 228 23.19 -15.85 14.19
C TYR A 228 23.65 -14.96 13.02
N SER A 229 24.97 -14.89 12.74
CA SER A 229 25.45 -14.15 11.57
C SER A 229 24.95 -14.81 10.28
N GLU A 230 24.64 -14.03 9.24
CA GLU A 230 24.39 -14.58 7.90
C GLU A 230 25.71 -15.03 7.24
#